data_AF-A0A8K1CZL3-F1
#
_entry.id   AF-A0A8K1CZL3-F1
#
_cell.length_a   1.000
_cell.length_b   1.000
_cell.length_c   1.000
_cell.angle_alpha   90.00
_cell.angle_beta   90.00
_cell.angle_gamma   90.00
#
_symmetry.space_group_name_H-M   'P 1'
#
loop_
_entity.id
_entity.type
_entity.pdbx_description
1 polymer ?
#
loop_
_entity_poly.entity_id
_entity_poly.type
_entity_poly.pdbx_seq_one_letter_code
_entity_poly.pdbx_strand_id
1 'polypeptide(L)' 'MVFGLGKKKKFNFSCSSVGMNCGFEIRGASSEQELLEILKVHAKTVHNLSEIPDDVLNKIKQNIKKV' A
#
# COMPACT_ATOMS: atom_id res chain seq x y z
N MET A 1 -6.80 27.97 18.76
CA MET A 1 -6.50 27.72 17.34
C MET A 1 -6.06 26.26 17.15
N VAL A 2 -6.98 25.31 16.93
CA VAL A 2 -6.64 23.96 16.40
C VAL A 2 -7.82 23.39 15.60
N PHE A 3 -8.42 24.21 14.72
CA PHE A 3 -9.30 23.71 13.66
C PHE A 3 -8.43 23.34 12.46
N GLY A 4 -7.84 22.15 12.53
CA GLY A 4 -7.07 21.54 11.45
C GLY A 4 -7.58 20.13 11.21
N LEU A 5 -8.87 20.00 10.92
CA LEU A 5 -9.50 18.81 10.33
C LEU A 5 -8.90 18.58 8.93
N GLY A 6 -7.63 18.22 8.88
CA GLY A 6 -7.00 17.72 7.67
C GLY A 6 -7.64 16.37 7.38
N LYS A 7 -8.64 16.34 6.50
CA LYS A 7 -9.05 15.14 5.76
C LYS A 7 -7.83 14.64 4.99
N LYS A 8 -6.89 13.98 5.67
CA LYS A 8 -5.80 13.27 5.01
C LYS A 8 -6.47 12.13 4.28
N LYS A 9 -6.46 12.18 2.94
CA LYS A 9 -6.90 11.08 2.09
C LYS A 9 -6.18 9.83 2.59
N LYS A 10 -6.94 8.88 3.10
CA LYS A 10 -6.40 7.66 3.68
C LYS A 10 -6.37 6.63 2.58
N PHE A 11 -5.21 6.02 2.39
CA PHE A 11 -5.03 4.98 1.40
C PHE A 11 -5.11 3.62 2.10
N ASN A 12 -6.01 2.79 1.61
CA ASN A 12 -6.19 1.42 2.07
C ASN A 12 -5.78 0.47 0.94
N PHE A 13 -5.05 -0.58 1.30
CA PHE A 13 -4.55 -1.56 0.33
C PHE A 13 -4.43 -2.93 1.00
N SER A 14 -4.74 -3.98 0.25
CA SER A 14 -4.61 -5.36 0.71
C SER A 14 -3.72 -6.13 -0.27
N CYS A 15 -2.66 -6.76 0.24
CA CYS A 15 -1.71 -7.55 -0.54
C CYS A 15 -2.41 -8.72 -1.26
N SER A 16 -3.38 -9.36 -0.60
CA SER A 16 -4.28 -10.35 -1.21
C SER A 16 -4.96 -9.88 -2.50
N SER A 17 -5.24 -8.57 -2.63
CA SER A 17 -5.94 -8.01 -3.79
C SER A 17 -5.10 -8.03 -5.07
N VAL A 18 -3.77 -8.19 -4.93
CA VAL A 18 -2.82 -8.20 -6.05
C VAL A 18 -2.56 -9.62 -6.56
N GLY A 19 -3.17 -10.63 -5.95
CA GLY A 19 -3.03 -12.04 -6.32
C GLY A 19 -1.86 -12.76 -5.61
N MET A 20 -1.22 -12.09 -4.65
CA MET A 20 -0.30 -12.75 -3.73
C MET A 20 -1.10 -13.37 -2.57
N ASN A 21 -0.81 -14.63 -2.19
CA ASN A 21 -1.49 -15.30 -1.08
C ASN A 21 -0.94 -14.76 0.27
N CYS A 22 -1.22 -13.48 0.54
CA CYS A 22 -0.66 -12.75 1.67
C CYS A 22 -1.72 -11.90 2.37
N GLY A 23 -1.99 -12.21 3.64
CA GLY A 23 -2.96 -11.49 4.48
C GLY A 23 -2.51 -10.09 4.94
N PHE A 24 -1.46 -9.51 4.36
CA PHE A 24 -0.99 -8.19 4.73
C PHE A 24 -1.93 -7.10 4.17
N GLU A 25 -2.33 -6.18 5.03
CA GLU A 25 -3.23 -5.08 4.68
C GLU A 25 -2.79 -3.79 5.37
N ILE A 26 -2.78 -2.71 4.59
CA ILE A 26 -2.45 -1.37 5.04
C ILE A 26 -3.75 -0.58 5.07
N ARG A 27 -4.05 0.03 6.20
CA ARG A 27 -5.24 0.88 6.38
C ARG A 27 -4.79 2.27 6.84
N GLY A 28 -5.24 3.30 6.16
CA GLY A 28 -5.00 4.68 6.58
C GLY A 28 -3.61 5.23 6.25
N ALA A 29 -2.93 4.72 5.21
CA ALA A 29 -1.68 5.31 4.77
C ALA A 29 -1.90 6.78 4.34
N SER A 30 -0.93 7.64 4.62
CA SER A 30 -1.04 9.08 4.35
C SER A 30 -0.75 9.46 2.90
N SER A 31 -0.01 8.62 2.18
CA SER A 31 0.31 8.82 0.76
C SER A 31 0.57 7.48 0.07
N GLU A 32 0.49 7.48 -1.25
CA GLU A 32 0.83 6.34 -2.11
C GLU A 32 2.31 5.96 -1.97
N GLN A 33 3.22 6.93 -1.78
CA GLN A 33 4.64 6.65 -1.56
C GLN A 33 4.89 5.83 -0.30
N GLU A 34 4.32 6.24 0.84
CA GLU A 34 4.41 5.53 2.12
C GLU A 34 3.91 4.09 1.99
N LEU A 35 2.77 3.93 1.30
CA LEU A 35 2.22 2.62 0.99
C LEU A 35 3.21 1.75 0.19
N LEU A 36 3.81 2.31 -0.86
CA LEU A 36 4.79 1.61 -1.69
C LEU A 36 6.05 1.22 -0.90
N GLU A 37 6.53 2.08 0.00
CA GLU A 37 7.71 1.79 0.82
C GLU A 37 7.44 0.61 1.75
N ILE A 38 6.30 0.61 2.45
CA ILE A 38 5.86 -0.51 3.28
C ILE A 38 5.75 -1.79 2.44
N LEU A 39 5.16 -1.70 1.24
CA LEU A 39 5.02 -2.83 0.35
C LEU A 39 6.37 -3.36 -0.16
N LYS A 40 7.33 -2.49 -0.46
CA LYS A 40 8.70 -2.90 -0.86
C LYS A 40 9.39 -3.68 0.25
N VAL A 41 9.31 -3.19 1.49
CA VAL A 41 9.88 -3.88 2.66
C VAL A 41 9.19 -5.23 2.86
N HIS A 42 7.86 -5.26 2.78
CA HIS A 42 7.09 -6.48 2.92
C HIS A 42 7.39 -7.51 1.82
N ALA A 43 7.42 -7.09 0.55
CA ALA A 43 7.76 -7.95 -0.57
C ALA A 43 9.17 -8.53 -0.43
N LYS A 44 10.14 -7.71 -0.01
CA LYS A 44 11.52 -8.16 0.23
C LYS A 44 11.66 -9.13 1.38
N THR A 45 10.92 -8.93 2.48
CA THR A 45 11.07 -9.74 3.69
C THR A 45 10.23 -11.01 3.68
N VAL A 46 8.98 -10.94 3.19
CA VAL A 46 8.02 -12.05 3.18
C VAL A 46 8.12 -12.87 1.91
N HIS A 47 8.29 -12.20 0.76
CA HIS A 47 8.33 -12.86 -0.54
C HIS A 47 9.74 -12.96 -1.12
N ASN A 48 10.77 -12.48 -0.41
CA ASN A 48 12.15 -12.38 -0.91
C ASN A 48 12.26 -11.67 -2.27
N LEU A 49 11.27 -10.83 -2.59
CA LEU A 49 11.21 -9.99 -3.78
C LEU A 49 12.00 -8.71 -3.50
N SER A 50 13.27 -8.68 -3.93
CA SER A 50 14.10 -7.49 -3.77
C SER A 50 13.57 -6.28 -4.56
N GLU A 51 12.76 -6.54 -5.58
CA GLU A 51 12.20 -5.55 -6.50
C GLU A 51 10.72 -5.88 -6.72
N ILE A 52 9.84 -4.88 -6.61
CA ILE A 52 8.42 -5.06 -6.96
C ILE A 52 8.32 -4.83 -8.48
N PRO A 53 7.96 -5.85 -9.28
CA PRO A 53 7.81 -5.68 -10.73
C PRO A 53 6.67 -4.72 -11.05
N ASP A 54 6.76 -4.01 -12.18
CA ASP A 54 5.79 -3.01 -12.61
C ASP A 54 4.35 -3.54 -12.68
N ASP A 55 4.17 -4.83 -12.97
CA ASP A 55 2.85 -5.48 -12.96
C ASP A 55 2.20 -5.43 -11.56
N VAL A 56 2.96 -5.82 -10.53
CA VAL A 56 2.52 -5.77 -9.12
C VAL A 56 2.32 -4.32 -8.71
N LEU A 57 3.20 -3.42 -9.13
CA LEU A 57 3.13 -1.99 -8.86
C LEU A 57 1.86 -1.35 -9.46
N ASN A 58 1.49 -1.73 -10.67
CA ASN A 58 0.26 -1.28 -11.32
C ASN A 58 -0.97 -1.87 -10.62
N LYS A 59 -0.96 -3.17 -10.31
CA LYS A 59 -2.03 -3.80 -9.53
C LYS A 59 -2.21 -3.15 -8.16
N ILE A 60 -1.12 -2.77 -7.48
CA ILE A 60 -1.18 -2.01 -6.24
C ILE A 60 -1.95 -0.71 -6.49
N LYS A 61 -1.52 0.11 -7.45
CA LYS A 61 -2.18 1.39 -7.79
C LYS A 61 -3.66 1.24 -8.13
N GLN A 62 -4.04 0.17 -8.84
CA GLN A 62 -5.43 -0.13 -9.19
C GLN A 62 -6.27 -0.58 -7.98
N ASN A 63 -5.66 -1.26 -7.00
CA ASN A 63 -6.34 -1.77 -5.81
C ASN A 63 -6.28 -0.84 -4.60
N ILE A 64 -5.53 0.26 -4.67
CA ILE A 64 -5.51 1.29 -3.64
C ILE A 64 -6.89 1.96 -3.55
N LYS A 65 -7.56 1.80 -2.41
CA LYS A 65 -8.81 2.51 -2.10
C LYS A 65 -8.49 3.80 -1.37
N LYS A 66 -8.86 4.93 -1.99
CA LYS A 66 -8.77 6.28 -1.38
C LYS A 66 -10.05 6.51 -0.57
N VAL A 67 -9.93 6.68 0.75
CA VAL A 67 -11.04 6.95 1.68
C VAL A 67 -10.87 8.29 2.40
#